data_AF-A0A7U5Y005-F1
#
_entry.id   AF-A0A7U5Y005-F1
#
_cell.length_a   1.000
_cell.length_b   1.000
_cell.length_c   1.000
_cell.angle_alpha   90.00
_cell.angle_beta   90.00
_cell.angle_gamma   90.00
#
_symmetry.space_group_name_H-M   'P 1'
#
loop_
_entity.id
_entity.type
_entity.pdbx_description
1 polymer ?
#
loop_
_entity_poly.entity_id
_entity_poly.type
_entity_poly.pdbx_seq_one_letter_code
_entity_poly.pdbx_strand_id
1 'polypeptide(L)'
;MKYDSKNKFVGVTGKTHKSAAEAKASFKLYPNGWLPYEEKFPQTFVDDDGTEYQAMPDFIHAATGFYAEFKAHKMNGKKTRRAAFAAMAKVDHDIARGYLDPAKRPYRELENAWHHSIQTMACKTRQLPTNTPLVLIYEEAQDINEERRCARNGVFMLSLDNMYCFNAFLRFASLGLDVSFSRCGFGYSVSSVSA
;
A
#
# COMPACT_ATOMS: atom_id res chain seq x y z
N MET A 1 -4.34 25.00 10.63
CA MET A 1 -4.23 24.12 11.81
C MET A 1 -2.76 23.74 11.97
N LYS A 2 -2.07 24.22 13.01
CA LYS A 2 -0.68 23.82 13.28
C LYS A 2 -0.72 22.40 13.85
N TYR A 3 -0.16 21.43 13.14
CA TYR A 3 0.01 20.07 13.66
C TYR A 3 0.99 20.13 14.82
N ASP A 4 0.53 19.76 16.02
CA ASP A 4 1.39 19.65 17.20
C ASP A 4 2.26 18.40 17.05
N SER A 5 3.56 18.60 16.84
CA SER A 5 4.54 17.57 16.48
C SER A 5 4.93 16.65 17.66
N LYS A 6 4.15 16.64 18.75
CA LYS A 6 4.48 15.93 19.99
C LYS A 6 3.73 14.61 20.20
N ASN A 7 2.65 14.35 19.47
CA ASN A 7 1.94 13.08 19.59
C ASN A 7 2.58 12.04 18.66
N LYS A 8 3.40 11.15 19.23
CA LYS A 8 3.87 9.95 18.53
C LYS A 8 2.68 9.00 18.36
N PHE A 9 2.37 8.60 17.13
CA PHE A 9 1.32 7.62 16.86
C PHE A 9 1.87 6.22 17.12
N VAL A 10 1.80 5.78 18.37
CA VAL A 10 2.34 4.48 18.78
C VAL A 10 1.34 3.37 18.46
N GLY A 11 1.76 2.39 17.68
CA GLY A 11 0.99 1.19 17.35
C GLY A 11 1.16 0.07 18.36
N VAL A 12 0.55 -1.07 18.06
CA VAL A 12 0.45 -2.24 18.95
C VAL A 12 1.79 -2.83 19.40
N THR A 13 2.85 -2.66 18.61
CA THR A 13 4.20 -3.15 18.93
C THR A 13 5.09 -2.10 19.61
N GLY A 14 4.55 -0.93 19.97
CA GLY A 14 5.36 0.20 20.42
C GLY A 14 6.01 1.01 19.28
N LYS A 15 5.82 0.60 18.02
CA LYS A 15 6.31 1.31 16.83
C LYS A 15 5.61 2.66 16.67
N THR A 16 6.37 3.69 16.27
CA THR A 16 5.78 4.97 15.85
C THR A 16 5.39 4.91 14.37
N HIS A 17 4.12 5.19 14.07
CA HIS A 17 3.55 5.21 12.72
C HIS A 17 3.55 6.61 12.11
N LYS A 18 3.44 6.67 10.78
CA LYS A 18 3.38 7.95 10.04
C LYS A 18 2.03 8.65 10.20
N SER A 19 0.99 7.90 10.58
CA SER A 19 -0.35 8.42 10.82
C SER A 19 -1.07 7.72 11.97
N ALA A 20 -2.04 8.41 12.56
CA ALA A 20 -2.95 7.82 13.55
C ALA A 20 -3.74 6.63 12.99
N ALA A 21 -4.09 6.68 11.70
CA ALA A 21 -4.85 5.63 11.03
C ALA A 21 -4.02 4.33 10.91
N GLU A 22 -2.74 4.42 10.52
CA GLU A 22 -1.83 3.27 10.51
C GLU A 22 -1.63 2.68 11.92
N ALA A 23 -1.46 3.53 12.94
CA ALA A 23 -1.35 3.08 14.32
C ALA A 23 -2.61 2.32 14.76
N LYS A 24 -3.80 2.85 14.48
CA LYS A 24 -5.09 2.18 14.75
C LYS A 24 -5.24 0.88 13.97
N ALA A 25 -4.83 0.85 12.70
CA ALA A 25 -4.85 -0.35 11.88
C ALA A 25 -3.97 -1.46 12.48
N SER A 26 -2.80 -1.12 13.03
CA SER A 26 -1.90 -2.08 13.65
C SER A 26 -2.58 -2.90 14.76
N PHE A 27 -3.40 -2.26 15.62
CA PHE A 27 -4.15 -2.95 16.67
C PHE A 27 -5.19 -3.93 16.13
N LYS A 28 -5.82 -3.62 14.99
CA LYS A 28 -6.80 -4.52 14.35
C LYS A 28 -6.14 -5.66 13.58
N LEU A 29 -4.98 -5.39 12.97
CA LEU A 29 -4.28 -6.32 12.09
C LEU A 29 -3.42 -7.33 12.89
N TYR A 30 -2.79 -6.90 13.98
CA TYR A 30 -1.85 -7.71 14.77
C TYR A 30 -2.41 -9.03 15.32
N PRO A 31 -3.63 -9.08 15.87
CA PRO A 31 -4.23 -10.36 16.31
C PRO A 31 -4.37 -11.40 15.19
N ASN A 32 -4.31 -10.97 13.93
CA ASN A 32 -4.43 -11.80 12.74
C ASN A 32 -3.08 -12.09 12.09
N GLY A 33 -1.96 -11.92 12.80
CA GLY A 33 -0.61 -12.28 12.31
C GLY A 33 0.08 -11.22 11.45
N TRP A 34 -0.51 -10.04 11.28
CA TRP A 34 0.08 -8.92 10.56
C TRP A 34 0.98 -8.08 11.48
N LEU A 35 2.23 -7.92 11.11
CA LEU A 35 3.22 -7.15 11.84
C LEU A 35 3.55 -5.88 11.06
N PRO A 36 3.75 -4.72 11.72
CA PRO A 36 4.30 -3.55 11.05
C PRO A 36 5.65 -3.90 10.42
N TYR A 37 5.84 -3.53 9.15
CA TYR A 37 7.08 -3.78 8.43
C TYR A 37 7.86 -2.47 8.25
N GLU A 38 9.19 -2.54 8.40
CA GLU A 38 10.08 -1.36 8.37
C GLU A 38 11.14 -1.43 7.28
N GLU A 39 11.18 -2.55 6.58
CA GLU A 39 12.13 -2.76 5.51
C GLU A 39 11.48 -2.49 4.15
N LYS A 40 12.29 -2.06 3.21
CA LYS A 40 11.88 -2.00 1.80
C LYS A 40 11.61 -3.42 1.31
N PHE A 41 10.80 -3.53 0.25
CA PHE A 41 10.73 -4.81 -0.47
C PHE A 41 12.14 -5.24 -0.90
N PRO A 42 12.41 -6.56 -0.99
CA PRO A 42 13.73 -7.08 -1.35
C PRO A 42 14.10 -6.79 -2.83
N GLN A 43 13.17 -6.26 -3.63
CA GLN A 43 13.37 -5.94 -5.04
C GLN A 43 13.13 -4.46 -5.33
N THR A 44 13.76 -3.97 -6.40
CA THR A 44 13.44 -2.68 -7.03
C THR A 44 12.25 -2.87 -7.97
N PHE A 45 11.36 -1.88 -8.01
CA PHE A 45 10.23 -1.84 -8.93
C PHE A 45 10.52 -0.89 -10.07
N VAL A 46 9.96 -1.19 -11.24
CA VAL A 46 10.03 -0.31 -12.41
C VAL A 46 8.62 0.15 -12.77
N ASP A 47 8.36 1.45 -12.78
CA ASP A 47 7.06 1.97 -13.18
C ASP A 47 6.81 1.86 -14.71
N ASP A 48 5.60 2.22 -15.15
CA ASP A 48 5.24 2.13 -16.58
C ASP A 48 6.07 3.08 -17.48
N ASP A 49 6.83 4.03 -16.91
CA ASP A 49 7.72 4.94 -17.64
C ASP A 49 9.19 4.45 -17.65
N GLY A 50 9.48 3.31 -17.03
CA GLY A 50 10.84 2.79 -16.88
C GLY A 50 11.61 3.37 -15.69
N THR A 51 10.96 4.11 -14.79
CA THR A 51 11.62 4.68 -13.61
C THR A 51 11.75 3.64 -12.52
N GLU A 52 12.98 3.41 -12.06
CA GLU A 52 13.26 2.54 -10.93
C GLU A 52 12.92 3.21 -9.60
N TYR A 53 12.28 2.48 -8.69
CA TYR A 53 12.01 2.95 -7.34
C TYR A 53 11.98 1.79 -6.34
N GLN A 54 12.24 2.14 -5.08
CA GLN A 54 12.08 1.22 -3.96
C GLN A 54 10.82 1.56 -3.18
N ALA A 55 10.06 0.55 -2.80
CA ALA A 55 8.87 0.70 -1.99
C ALA A 55 9.04 0.01 -0.64
N MET A 56 8.22 0.40 0.32
CA MET A 56 8.13 -0.21 1.64
C MET A 56 6.64 -0.49 1.91
N PRO A 57 6.24 -1.74 2.20
CA PRO A 57 4.89 -2.03 2.62
C PRO A 57 4.68 -1.58 4.07
N ASP A 58 3.42 -1.40 4.46
CA ASP A 58 3.08 -0.97 5.81
C ASP A 58 3.13 -2.16 6.79
N PHE A 59 2.74 -3.36 6.32
CA PHE A 59 2.65 -4.58 7.13
C PHE A 59 3.13 -5.82 6.35
N ILE A 60 3.51 -6.85 7.10
CA ILE A 60 3.79 -8.20 6.61
C ILE A 60 3.05 -9.23 7.47
N HIS A 61 2.46 -10.25 6.86
CA HIS A 61 1.87 -11.37 7.57
C HIS A 61 2.96 -12.39 7.92
N ALA A 62 3.24 -12.56 9.22
CA ALA A 62 4.43 -13.26 9.70
C ALA A 62 4.54 -14.70 9.19
N ALA A 63 3.42 -15.40 9.06
CA ALA A 63 3.42 -16.83 8.72
C ALA A 63 3.39 -17.12 7.22
N THR A 64 2.85 -16.20 6.41
CA THR A 64 2.69 -16.43 4.95
C THR A 64 3.60 -15.55 4.11
N GLY A 65 4.23 -14.53 4.69
CA GLY A 65 5.07 -13.57 3.96
C GLY A 65 4.27 -12.62 3.07
N PHE A 66 2.94 -12.55 3.23
CA PHE A 66 2.11 -11.63 2.45
C PHE A 66 2.40 -10.21 2.89
N TYR A 67 2.49 -9.29 1.94
CA TYR A 67 2.63 -7.88 2.23
C TYR A 67 1.27 -7.20 2.26
N ALA A 68 1.16 -6.14 3.04
CA ALA A 68 -0.01 -5.27 3.01
C ALA A 68 0.35 -3.79 2.99
N GLU A 69 -0.45 -3.05 2.24
CA GLU A 69 -0.48 -1.60 2.26
C GLU A 69 -1.80 -1.14 2.89
N PHE A 70 -1.73 -0.27 3.88
CA PHE A 70 -2.89 0.30 4.53
C PHE A 70 -3.25 1.66 3.94
N LYS A 71 -4.56 1.91 3.77
CA LYS A 71 -5.09 3.19 3.29
C LYS A 71 -6.35 3.60 4.05
N ALA A 72 -6.31 4.78 4.67
CA ALA A 72 -7.49 5.39 5.28
C ALA A 72 -8.49 5.92 4.24
N HIS A 73 -8.01 6.25 3.04
CA HIS A 73 -8.80 6.87 1.97
C HIS A 73 -8.56 6.20 0.63
N LYS A 74 -9.48 6.43 -0.31
CA LYS A 74 -9.35 5.97 -1.70
C LYS A 74 -8.00 6.37 -2.29
N MET A 75 -7.46 5.47 -3.09
CA MET A 75 -6.18 5.73 -3.71
C MET A 75 -6.28 6.76 -4.82
N ASN A 76 -5.17 7.46 -5.04
CA ASN A 76 -5.05 8.44 -6.12
C ASN A 76 -5.09 7.75 -7.50
N GLY A 77 -5.42 8.52 -8.53
CA GLY A 77 -5.49 8.02 -9.91
C GLY A 77 -4.70 8.85 -10.90
N LYS A 78 -4.87 8.57 -12.20
CA LYS A 78 -4.14 9.21 -13.31
C LYS A 78 -4.23 10.75 -13.33
N LYS A 79 -5.35 11.33 -12.84
CA LYS A 79 -5.51 12.79 -12.74
C LYS A 79 -4.50 13.40 -11.76
N THR A 80 -4.22 12.71 -10.65
CA THR A 80 -3.23 13.11 -9.64
C THR A 80 -1.82 13.13 -10.23
N ARG A 81 -1.46 12.14 -11.06
CA ARG A 81 -0.16 12.11 -11.76
C ARG A 81 0.04 13.34 -12.65
N ARG A 82 -0.97 13.66 -13.48
CA ARG A 82 -0.92 14.85 -14.35
C ARG A 82 -0.79 16.14 -13.56
N ALA A 83 -1.54 16.26 -12.47
CA ALA A 83 -1.45 17.42 -11.58
C ALA A 83 -0.07 17.52 -10.91
N ALA A 84 0.49 16.39 -10.47
CA ALA A 84 1.84 16.33 -9.91
C ALA A 84 2.90 16.79 -10.92
N PHE A 85 2.89 16.24 -12.15
CA PHE A 85 3.83 16.65 -13.19
C PHE A 85 3.67 18.11 -13.62
N ALA A 86 2.44 18.59 -13.78
CA ALA A 86 2.21 20.00 -14.12
C ALA A 86 2.73 20.95 -13.03
N ALA A 87 2.56 20.58 -11.75
CA ALA A 87 3.09 21.35 -10.64
C ALA A 87 4.63 21.28 -10.58
N MET A 88 5.24 20.13 -10.85
CA MET A 88 6.70 19.99 -10.94
C MET A 88 7.27 20.89 -12.05
N ALA A 89 6.70 20.85 -13.25
CA ALA A 89 7.13 21.69 -14.36
C ALA A 89 7.01 23.19 -14.03
N LYS A 90 5.95 23.59 -13.31
CA LYS A 90 5.78 24.96 -12.84
C LYS A 90 6.85 25.36 -11.83
N VAL A 91 7.14 24.49 -10.85
CA VAL A 91 8.18 24.71 -9.85
C VAL A 91 9.56 24.85 -10.50
N ASP A 92 9.89 23.98 -11.46
CA ASP A 92 11.15 24.06 -12.20
C ASP A 92 11.25 25.36 -13.00
N HIS A 93 10.16 25.80 -13.61
CA HIS A 93 10.08 27.08 -14.29
C HIS A 93 10.23 28.28 -13.33
N ASP A 94 9.60 28.25 -12.16
CA ASP A 94 9.71 29.31 -11.15
C ASP A 94 11.12 29.38 -10.55
N ILE A 95 11.80 28.24 -10.39
CA ILE A 95 13.23 28.17 -10.03
C ILE A 95 14.10 28.77 -11.14
N ALA A 96 13.88 28.39 -12.39
CA ALA A 96 14.64 28.90 -13.53
C ALA A 96 14.52 30.43 -13.68
N ARG A 97 13.37 31.00 -13.29
CA ARG A 97 13.13 32.45 -13.26
C ARG A 97 13.62 33.16 -11.99
N GLY A 98 14.18 32.42 -11.02
CA GLY A 98 14.70 32.95 -9.76
C GLY A 98 13.63 33.32 -8.72
N TYR A 99 12.36 32.93 -8.93
CA TYR A 99 11.27 33.20 -7.99
C TYR A 99 11.23 32.22 -6.82
N LEU A 100 11.88 31.07 -6.95
CA LEU A 100 11.89 30.03 -5.92
C LEU A 100 13.32 29.50 -5.69
N ASP A 101 13.68 29.34 -4.42
CA ASP A 101 14.94 28.73 -4.00
C ASP A 101 14.96 27.22 -4.36
N PRO A 102 15.97 26.74 -5.12
CA PRO A 102 16.14 25.32 -5.45
C PRO A 102 16.15 24.37 -4.25
N ALA A 103 16.50 24.86 -3.05
CA ALA A 103 16.50 24.07 -1.82
C ALA A 103 15.12 23.94 -1.16
N LYS A 104 14.13 24.75 -1.56
CA LYS A 104 12.79 24.81 -0.96
C LYS A 104 11.70 24.32 -1.91
N ARG A 105 11.93 23.19 -2.57
CA ARG A 105 10.99 22.64 -3.57
C ARG A 105 9.75 22.04 -2.88
N PRO A 106 8.52 22.51 -3.19
CA PRO A 106 7.30 22.02 -2.54
C PRO A 106 6.74 20.70 -3.13
N TYR A 107 7.35 20.12 -4.18
CA TYR A 107 6.74 19.00 -4.93
C TYR A 107 6.71 17.66 -4.18
N ARG A 108 7.41 17.49 -3.05
CA ARG A 108 7.45 16.23 -2.29
C ARG A 108 6.05 15.72 -1.93
N GLU A 109 5.10 16.62 -1.69
CA GLU A 109 3.70 16.25 -1.39
C GLU A 109 2.99 15.60 -2.58
N LEU A 110 3.26 16.08 -3.80
CA LEU A 110 2.64 15.60 -5.03
C LEU A 110 3.28 14.33 -5.55
N GLU A 111 4.60 14.21 -5.39
CA GLU A 111 5.34 12.97 -5.60
C GLU A 111 4.85 11.88 -4.64
N ASN A 112 4.70 12.20 -3.35
CA ASN A 112 4.07 11.30 -2.38
C ASN A 112 2.65 10.91 -2.81
N ALA A 113 1.84 11.86 -3.28
CA ALA A 113 0.49 11.56 -3.76
C ALA A 113 0.49 10.58 -4.96
N TRP A 114 1.48 10.69 -5.85
CA TRP A 114 1.68 9.74 -6.95
C TRP A 114 2.12 8.35 -6.46
N HIS A 115 3.07 8.28 -5.52
CA HIS A 115 3.49 7.03 -4.90
C HIS A 115 2.35 6.29 -4.19
N HIS A 116 1.32 7.00 -3.73
CA HIS A 116 0.08 6.45 -3.17
C HIS A 116 -1.07 6.27 -4.19
N SER A 117 -0.76 6.13 -5.48
CA SER A 117 -1.76 5.93 -6.54
C SER A 117 -2.05 4.45 -6.86
N ILE A 118 -3.18 4.19 -7.51
CA ILE A 118 -3.54 2.84 -7.98
C ILE A 118 -2.59 2.31 -9.06
N GLN A 119 -1.94 3.20 -9.79
CA GLN A 119 -0.94 2.82 -10.79
C GLN A 119 0.32 2.25 -10.14
N THR A 120 0.86 2.91 -9.12
CA THR A 120 2.06 2.43 -8.40
C THR A 120 1.76 1.16 -7.62
N MET A 121 0.56 1.03 -7.05
CA MET A 121 0.12 -0.23 -6.42
C MET A 121 0.03 -1.37 -7.43
N ALA A 122 -0.62 -1.15 -8.58
CA ALA A 122 -0.72 -2.15 -9.63
C ALA A 122 0.64 -2.56 -10.21
N CYS A 123 1.59 -1.62 -10.29
CA CYS A 123 2.97 -1.89 -10.65
C CYS A 123 3.62 -2.85 -9.64
N LYS A 124 3.54 -2.55 -8.34
CA LYS A 124 4.06 -3.43 -7.27
C LYS A 124 3.42 -4.82 -7.33
N THR A 125 2.10 -4.92 -7.39
CA THR A 125 1.39 -6.20 -7.40
C THR A 125 1.75 -7.07 -8.61
N ARG A 126 1.97 -6.48 -9.79
CA ARG A 126 2.37 -7.22 -11.01
C ARG A 126 3.80 -7.76 -10.96
N GLN A 127 4.69 -7.11 -10.22
CA GLN A 127 6.11 -7.45 -10.16
C GLN A 127 6.47 -8.31 -8.96
N LEU A 128 5.60 -8.42 -7.95
CA LEU A 128 5.83 -9.28 -6.80
C LEU A 128 5.64 -10.76 -7.18
N PRO A 129 6.42 -11.66 -6.58
CA PRO A 129 6.20 -13.09 -6.70
C PRO A 129 4.77 -13.46 -6.33
N THR A 130 4.20 -14.42 -7.04
CA THR A 130 2.84 -14.88 -6.75
C THR A 130 2.74 -15.41 -5.33
N ASN A 131 3.75 -16.06 -4.77
CA ASN A 131 3.73 -16.60 -3.41
C ASN A 131 3.82 -15.55 -2.27
N THR A 132 4.20 -14.30 -2.57
CA THR A 132 4.30 -13.20 -1.59
C THR A 132 3.56 -11.96 -2.08
N PRO A 133 2.23 -12.06 -2.28
CA PRO A 133 1.45 -11.00 -2.90
C PRO A 133 1.32 -9.78 -1.98
N LEU A 134 0.98 -8.64 -2.58
CA LEU A 134 0.62 -7.41 -1.87
C LEU A 134 -0.89 -7.23 -1.83
N VAL A 135 -1.42 -7.09 -0.62
CA VAL A 135 -2.84 -6.85 -0.33
C VAL A 135 -3.06 -5.39 0.04
N LEU A 136 -4.01 -4.73 -0.61
CA LEU A 136 -4.43 -3.38 -0.24
C LEU A 136 -5.54 -3.45 0.82
N ILE A 137 -5.33 -2.87 1.99
CA ILE A 137 -6.29 -2.89 3.10
C ILE A 137 -6.78 -1.48 3.38
N TYR A 138 -8.07 -1.25 3.17
CA TYR A 138 -8.74 -0.01 3.52
C TYR A 138 -9.21 0.03 4.98
N GLU A 139 -9.21 1.21 5.59
CA GLU A 139 -9.80 1.39 6.93
C GLU A 139 -11.28 1.01 6.95
N GLU A 140 -12.02 1.48 5.95
CA GLU A 140 -13.46 1.27 5.79
C GLU A 140 -13.76 0.58 4.46
N ALA A 141 -14.90 -0.11 4.39
CA ALA A 141 -15.39 -0.69 3.14
C ALA A 141 -15.54 0.40 2.05
N GLN A 142 -15.01 0.12 0.86
CA GLN A 142 -15.13 1.02 -0.29
C GLN A 142 -16.34 0.66 -1.13
N ASP A 143 -16.80 1.60 -1.95
CA ASP A 143 -17.89 1.35 -2.89
C ASP A 143 -17.50 0.38 -4.01
N ILE A 144 -18.53 -0.16 -4.70
CA ILE A 144 -18.36 -1.10 -5.80
C ILE A 144 -17.53 -0.53 -6.97
N ASN A 145 -17.49 0.79 -7.15
CA ASN A 145 -16.71 1.40 -8.22
C ASN A 145 -15.21 1.33 -7.90
N GLU A 146 -14.84 1.49 -6.63
CA GLU A 146 -13.46 1.32 -6.16
C GLU A 146 -13.02 -0.14 -6.23
N GLU A 147 -13.88 -1.09 -5.82
CA GLU A 147 -13.62 -2.53 -5.98
C GLU A 147 -13.33 -2.89 -7.44
N ARG A 148 -14.22 -2.47 -8.36
CA ARG A 148 -14.03 -2.66 -9.80
C ARG A 148 -12.80 -1.94 -10.35
N ARG A 149 -12.43 -0.79 -9.78
CA ARG A 149 -11.21 -0.06 -10.16
C ARG A 149 -9.97 -0.85 -9.77
N CYS A 150 -9.90 -1.36 -8.54
CA CYS A 150 -8.78 -2.17 -8.07
C CYS A 150 -8.66 -3.46 -8.89
N ALA A 151 -9.75 -4.20 -9.07
CA ALA A 151 -9.78 -5.44 -9.84
C ALA A 151 -9.29 -5.24 -11.29
N ARG A 152 -9.74 -4.19 -11.98
CA ARG A 152 -9.28 -3.86 -13.35
C ARG A 152 -7.79 -3.53 -13.45
N ASN A 153 -7.15 -3.13 -12.35
CA ASN A 153 -5.71 -2.86 -12.29
C ASN A 153 -4.94 -4.05 -11.69
N GLY A 154 -5.58 -5.20 -11.45
CA GLY A 154 -4.95 -6.37 -10.84
C GLY A 154 -4.57 -6.16 -9.37
N VAL A 155 -5.20 -5.20 -8.68
CA VAL A 155 -4.93 -4.92 -7.27
C VAL A 155 -6.00 -5.63 -6.43
N PHE A 156 -5.54 -6.53 -5.57
CA PHE A 156 -6.41 -7.17 -4.58
C PHE A 156 -6.62 -6.25 -3.39
N MET A 157 -7.88 -5.97 -3.07
CA MET A 157 -8.24 -5.07 -1.98
C MET A 157 -9.26 -5.69 -1.03
N LEU A 158 -9.14 -5.30 0.24
CA LEU A 158 -10.01 -5.64 1.36
C LEU A 158 -10.24 -4.37 2.20
N SER A 159 -11.16 -4.45 3.16
CA SER A 159 -11.23 -3.48 4.25
C SER A 159 -11.15 -4.19 5.59
N LEU A 160 -10.78 -3.46 6.65
CA LEU A 160 -10.71 -4.01 8.00
C LEU A 160 -12.01 -4.70 8.44
N ASP A 161 -13.16 -4.28 7.91
CA ASP A 161 -14.47 -4.86 8.24
C ASP A 161 -14.74 -6.20 7.57
N ASN A 162 -14.04 -6.53 6.48
CA ASN A 162 -14.32 -7.73 5.67
C ASN A 162 -13.10 -8.65 5.48
N MET A 163 -12.10 -8.51 6.34
CA MET A 163 -10.91 -9.36 6.36
C MET A 163 -11.11 -10.73 7.00
N TYR A 164 -12.22 -10.99 7.70
CA TYR A 164 -12.41 -12.20 8.50
C TYR A 164 -12.20 -13.50 7.70
N CYS A 165 -12.82 -13.63 6.51
CA CYS A 165 -12.62 -14.79 5.63
C CYS A 165 -11.17 -14.90 5.16
N PHE A 166 -10.53 -13.78 4.85
CA PHE A 166 -9.16 -13.76 4.37
C PHE A 166 -8.17 -14.15 5.48
N ASN A 167 -8.39 -13.68 6.71
CA ASN A 167 -7.59 -14.07 7.87
C ASN A 167 -7.75 -15.56 8.19
N ALA A 168 -8.96 -16.12 8.04
CA ALA A 168 -9.17 -17.56 8.17
C ALA A 168 -8.39 -18.33 7.09
N PHE A 169 -8.42 -17.87 5.84
CA PHE A 169 -7.60 -18.41 4.76
C PHE A 169 -6.10 -18.35 5.10
N LEU A 170 -5.57 -17.21 5.54
CA LEU A 170 -4.17 -17.06 5.92
C LEU A 170 -3.77 -17.98 7.07
N ARG A 171 -4.66 -18.16 8.04
CA ARG A 171 -4.48 -19.09 9.16
C ARG A 171 -4.37 -20.53 8.65
N PHE A 172 -5.29 -20.99 7.81
CA PHE A 172 -5.22 -22.35 7.27
C PHE A 172 -4.00 -22.55 6.36
N ALA A 173 -3.67 -21.56 5.52
CA ALA A 173 -2.45 -21.57 4.71
C ALA A 173 -1.19 -21.68 5.58
N SER A 174 -1.13 -20.97 6.71
CA SER A 174 0.00 -21.06 7.65
C SER A 174 0.15 -22.41 8.33
N LEU A 175 -0.92 -23.22 8.37
CA LEU A 175 -0.90 -24.59 8.86
C LEU A 175 -0.50 -25.59 7.77
N GLY A 176 -0.14 -25.12 6.57
CA GLY A 176 0.22 -25.98 5.43
C GLY A 176 -0.97 -26.66 4.78
N LEU A 177 -2.20 -26.19 5.03
CA LEU A 177 -3.39 -26.76 4.43
C LEU A 177 -3.60 -26.23 3.01
N ASP A 178 -4.10 -27.10 2.13
CA ASP A 178 -4.54 -26.72 0.80
C ASP A 178 -5.80 -25.85 0.92
N VAL A 179 -5.64 -24.55 0.66
CA VAL A 179 -6.75 -23.61 0.75
C VAL A 179 -6.72 -22.64 -0.42
N SER A 180 -7.90 -22.23 -0.85
CA SER A 180 -8.08 -21.19 -1.84
C SER A 180 -8.97 -20.09 -1.28
N PHE A 181 -8.70 -18.87 -1.70
CA PHE A 181 -9.49 -17.70 -1.42
C PHE A 181 -9.82 -17.02 -2.75
N SER A 182 -11.07 -16.64 -2.95
CA SER A 182 -11.44 -15.83 -4.10
C SER A 182 -12.42 -14.74 -3.71
N ARG A 183 -12.24 -13.55 -4.29
CA ARG A 183 -13.14 -12.41 -4.12
C ARG A 183 -13.02 -11.45 -5.30
N CYS A 184 -14.17 -11.03 -5.84
CA CYS A 184 -14.26 -10.01 -6.89
C CYS A 184 -13.33 -10.23 -8.09
N GLY A 185 -13.16 -11.50 -8.50
CA GLY A 185 -12.29 -11.89 -9.62
C GLY A 185 -10.81 -12.05 -9.28
N PHE A 186 -10.40 -11.77 -8.05
CA PHE A 186 -9.07 -12.13 -7.54
C PHE A 186 -9.14 -13.50 -6.86
N GLY A 187 -8.25 -14.40 -7.25
CA GLY A 187 -8.16 -15.75 -6.69
C GLY A 187 -6.73 -16.03 -6.25
N TYR A 188 -6.59 -16.69 -5.11
CA TYR A 188 -5.31 -17.08 -4.56
C TYR A 188 -5.41 -18.47 -3.93
N SER A 189 -4.43 -19.33 -4.21
CA SER A 189 -4.39 -20.67 -3.65
C SER A 189 -3.02 -20.95 -3.06
N VAL A 190 -3.00 -21.56 -1.88
CA VAL A 190 -1.82 -22.22 -1.33
C VAL A 190 -2.07 -23.71 -1.45
N SER A 191 -1.19 -24.39 -2.16
CA SER A 191 -1.14 -25.84 -2.22
C SER A 191 0.09 -26.31 -1.46
N SER A 192 -0.05 -27.39 -0.72
CA SER A 192 1.06 -28.14 -0.15
C SER A 192 2.02 -28.50 -1.28
N VAL A 193 3.30 -28.20 -1.06
CA VAL A 193 4.35 -28.68 -1.95
C VAL A 193 4.39 -30.19 -1.76
N SER A 194 4.07 -30.95 -2.79
CA SER A 194 4.28 -32.40 -2.80
C SER A 194 5.73 -32.66 -2.41
N ALA A 195 5.93 -33.28 -1.24
CA ALA A 195 7.24 -33.74 -0.79
C ALA A 195 7.80 -34.83 -1.72
#